data_AF-A0A9K3LUW4-F1
#
_entry.id   AF-A0A9K3LUW4-F1
#
_cell.length_a   1.000
_cell.length_b   1.000
_cell.length_c   1.000
_cell.angle_alpha   90.00
_cell.angle_beta   90.00
_cell.angle_gamma   90.00
#
_symmetry.space_group_name_H-M   'P 1'
#
loop_
_entity.id
_entity.type
_entity.pdbx_description
1 polymer ?
#
loop_
_entity_poly.entity_id
_entity_poly.type
_entity_poly.pdbx_seq_one_letter_code
_entity_poly.pdbx_strand_id
1 'polypeptide(L)'
;MVLGAVTFLLFSVGVKGFFIPNRHRPLSLNVSVGSTSKLGLRNAPVEFCHTRNLSDNGISGLFMLPADEMPQEKGSARYPISIVDKVAGRKKRLKIGYQVSFVLYMIDSVLYLLRRGFQSQSLFYIFGGGTATISILLYILIGAASNDRLSSETYKRLNLTVIIFSVLQLPMPMYHWTEGVVSKVPAFVALVNAVKGYCFGVVGWDKSRNMSFMLTDLKDGIMASVQGSIALKQESIGYLIGTAFICVMTAVKVLDFVKVFMVPCGEGTSNTYMILSKLSSLGRLGVMASIMYTLKDAADRNRLSGTTFVQLNYLMMAAFLTMSFYLSPVGPTPMGVLAGGLSTFTLYNGVTGAQKKQ
;
A
#
# COMPACT_ATOMS: atom_id res chain seq x y z
N MET A 1 7.29 -20.80 -0.04
CA MET A 1 6.45 -20.76 1.17
C MET A 1 5.64 -19.46 1.34
N VAL A 2 6.21 -18.25 1.14
CA VAL A 2 5.44 -16.98 1.27
C VAL A 2 4.39 -16.78 0.17
N LEU A 3 4.70 -17.14 -1.08
CA LEU A 3 3.70 -17.14 -2.17
C LEU A 3 2.59 -18.15 -1.90
N GLY A 4 2.94 -19.31 -1.33
CA GLY A 4 2.00 -20.33 -0.87
C GLY A 4 1.09 -19.83 0.25
N ALA A 5 1.58 -19.02 1.20
CA ALA A 5 0.75 -18.43 2.26
C ALA A 5 -0.21 -17.36 1.73
N VAL A 6 0.21 -16.55 0.74
CA VAL A 6 -0.65 -15.52 0.11
C VAL A 6 -1.72 -16.18 -0.78
N THR A 7 -1.37 -17.21 -1.55
CA THR A 7 -2.33 -17.98 -2.33
C THR A 7 -3.25 -18.82 -1.43
N PHE A 8 -2.74 -19.40 -0.34
CA PHE A 8 -3.53 -20.16 0.65
C PHE A 8 -4.45 -19.27 1.48
N LEU A 9 -4.09 -18.01 1.77
CA LEU A 9 -4.99 -17.01 2.36
C LEU A 9 -6.11 -16.60 1.41
N LEU A 10 -5.80 -16.44 0.12
CA LEU A 10 -6.81 -16.18 -0.91
C LEU A 10 -7.72 -17.41 -1.17
N PHE A 11 -7.19 -18.64 -1.03
CA PHE A 11 -7.96 -19.88 -1.20
C PHE A 11 -8.77 -20.27 0.05
N SER A 12 -8.25 -20.03 1.26
CA SER A 12 -8.93 -20.38 2.52
C SER A 12 -10.14 -19.49 2.82
N VAL A 13 -10.13 -18.24 2.35
CA VAL A 13 -11.29 -17.34 2.43
C VAL A 13 -12.35 -17.71 1.37
N GLY A 14 -11.95 -18.29 0.24
CA GLY A 14 -12.87 -18.71 -0.83
C GLY A 14 -13.57 -20.06 -0.62
N VAL A 15 -12.93 -21.04 0.04
CA VAL A 15 -13.46 -22.41 0.11
C VAL A 15 -14.44 -22.65 1.27
N LYS A 16 -14.41 -21.85 2.34
CA LYS A 16 -15.35 -22.02 3.47
C LYS A 16 -16.75 -21.41 3.25
N GLY A 17 -16.97 -20.64 2.18
CA GLY A 17 -18.25 -19.98 1.87
C GLY A 17 -19.12 -20.69 0.82
N PHE A 18 -18.64 -21.80 0.23
CA PHE A 18 -19.31 -22.48 -0.89
C PHE A 18 -19.58 -23.96 -0.58
N PHE A 19 -20.21 -24.22 0.57
CA PHE A 19 -20.97 -25.46 0.77
C PHE A 19 -22.35 -25.06 1.25
N ILE A 20 -23.32 -25.15 0.34
CA ILE A 20 -24.75 -25.09 0.63
C ILE A 20 -25.18 -26.52 0.99
N PRO A 21 -25.49 -26.87 2.25
CA PRO A 21 -26.38 -27.98 2.50
C PRO A 21 -27.80 -27.45 2.39
N ASN A 22 -28.43 -27.78 1.27
CA ASN A 22 -29.85 -27.63 1.04
C ASN A 22 -30.60 -28.42 2.12
N ARG A 23 -31.29 -27.75 3.06
CA ARG A 23 -32.37 -28.35 3.84
C ARG A 23 -33.41 -27.31 4.23
N HIS A 24 -34.56 -27.44 3.59
CA HIS A 24 -35.84 -26.90 4.03
C HIS A 24 -36.10 -27.22 5.50
N ARG A 25 -36.52 -26.20 6.29
CA ARG A 25 -37.67 -26.25 7.20
C ARG A 25 -38.06 -24.84 7.68
N PRO A 26 -39.33 -24.64 8.10
CA PRO A 26 -40.01 -23.37 7.99
C PRO A 26 -39.86 -22.46 9.22
N LEU A 27 -40.19 -21.19 8.97
CA LEU A 27 -40.39 -20.10 9.90
C LEU A 27 -41.19 -20.49 11.15
N SER A 28 -40.68 -20.09 12.32
CA SER A 28 -41.49 -19.70 13.47
C SER A 28 -41.01 -18.34 13.97
N LEU A 29 -41.85 -17.32 13.73
CA LEU A 29 -41.76 -16.02 14.37
C LEU A 29 -42.04 -16.20 15.86
N ASN A 30 -41.13 -15.76 16.72
CA ASN A 30 -41.45 -15.41 18.09
C ASN A 30 -40.91 -14.00 18.37
N VAL A 31 -41.84 -13.05 18.34
CA VAL A 31 -41.68 -11.70 18.84
C VAL A 31 -41.70 -11.79 20.37
N SER A 32 -40.62 -11.38 21.03
CA SER A 32 -40.63 -11.09 22.46
C SER A 32 -40.09 -9.68 22.67
N VAL A 33 -40.97 -8.84 23.18
CA VAL A 33 -40.76 -7.45 23.59
C VAL A 33 -40.08 -7.48 24.96
N GLY A 34 -38.96 -6.78 25.09
CA GLY A 34 -38.22 -6.65 26.35
C GLY A 34 -37.58 -5.27 26.47
N SER A 35 -38.35 -4.32 26.98
CA SER A 35 -37.90 -3.02 27.49
C SER A 35 -36.98 -3.23 28.71
N THR A 36 -35.90 -2.44 28.85
CA THR A 36 -35.70 -1.49 29.98
C THR A 36 -34.24 -0.98 30.14
N SER A 37 -34.16 0.35 30.30
CA SER A 37 -33.26 1.18 31.13
C SER A 37 -31.72 1.19 31.02
N LYS A 38 -31.24 2.43 30.80
CA LYS A 38 -30.28 3.22 31.60
C LYS A 38 -29.07 2.50 32.20
N LEU A 39 -27.87 2.94 31.82
CA LEU A 39 -26.90 3.48 32.79
C LEU A 39 -25.81 4.30 32.08
N GLY A 40 -25.63 5.54 32.53
CA GLY A 40 -24.54 6.39 32.11
C GLY A 40 -23.25 6.02 32.81
N LEU A 41 -22.12 6.29 32.15
CA LEU A 41 -20.85 6.53 32.83
C LEU A 41 -20.05 7.58 32.04
N ARG A 42 -19.66 8.57 32.82
CA ARG A 42 -18.91 9.79 32.51
C ARG A 42 -17.42 9.48 32.28
N ASN A 43 -16.83 10.37 31.47
CA ASN A 43 -15.49 10.97 31.59
C ASN A 43 -14.22 10.11 31.42
N ALA A 44 -13.46 10.43 30.37
CA ALA A 44 -12.09 10.93 30.52
C ALA A 44 -11.67 11.70 29.24
N PRO A 45 -11.37 13.01 29.30
CA PRO A 45 -10.72 13.70 28.19
C PRO A 45 -9.23 13.35 28.15
N VAL A 46 -8.77 12.92 26.98
CA VAL A 46 -7.34 12.73 26.70
C VAL A 46 -6.72 14.11 26.49
N GLU A 47 -5.89 14.54 27.44
CA GLU A 47 -5.06 15.74 27.33
C GLU A 47 -4.13 15.62 26.12
N PHE A 48 -4.31 16.51 25.15
CA PHE A 48 -3.37 16.71 24.06
C PHE A 48 -2.23 17.60 24.56
N CYS A 49 -1.02 17.06 24.55
CA CYS A 49 0.20 17.80 24.89
C CYS A 49 0.47 18.85 23.80
N HIS A 50 0.35 20.13 24.18
CA HIS A 50 0.78 21.29 23.41
C HIS A 50 2.31 21.26 23.22
N THR A 51 2.79 21.03 21.99
CA THR A 51 4.15 21.43 21.62
C THR A 51 4.17 22.92 21.36
N ARG A 52 4.87 23.64 22.26
CA ARG A 52 5.16 25.08 22.22
C ARG A 52 5.81 25.51 20.91
N ASN A 53 5.30 26.65 20.41
CA ASN A 53 6.01 27.56 19.54
C ASN A 53 7.29 28.04 20.23
N LEU A 54 8.44 27.92 19.55
CA LEU A 54 9.62 28.73 19.87
C LEU A 54 9.71 29.85 18.85
N SER A 55 9.38 31.01 19.38
CA SER A 55 9.56 32.36 18.89
C SER A 55 11.00 32.65 18.50
N ASP A 56 11.11 33.48 17.46
CA ASP A 56 12.10 34.52 17.21
C ASP A 56 13.05 34.84 18.36
N ASN A 57 14.34 34.95 18.00
CA ASN A 57 15.20 36.04 18.48
C ASN A 57 16.36 36.23 17.50
N GLY A 58 16.32 37.35 16.77
CA GLY A 58 17.49 37.93 16.14
C GLY A 58 18.35 38.61 17.20
N ILE A 59 19.68 38.41 17.12
CA ILE A 59 20.67 39.27 17.75
C ILE A 59 21.79 39.50 16.74
N SER A 60 21.81 40.73 16.23
CA SER A 60 22.98 41.38 15.66
C SER A 60 24.01 41.58 16.78
N GLY A 61 25.27 41.20 16.53
CA GLY A 61 26.34 41.34 17.51
C GLY A 61 27.70 41.03 16.90
N LEU A 62 28.14 41.92 16.01
CA LEU A 62 29.49 42.03 15.47
C LEU A 62 30.48 42.25 16.63
N PHE A 63 31.32 41.28 16.95
CA PHE A 63 32.48 41.46 17.81
C PHE A 63 33.70 40.83 17.16
N MET A 64 34.59 41.71 16.67
CA MET A 64 35.89 41.37 16.11
C MET A 64 36.85 41.13 17.27
N LEU A 65 37.34 39.90 17.44
CA LEU A 65 38.39 39.57 18.39
C LEU A 65 39.74 39.44 17.64
N PRO A 66 40.85 39.84 18.28
CA PRO A 66 42.16 39.84 17.66
C PRO A 66 42.68 38.41 17.48
N ALA A 67 43.35 38.21 16.35
CA ALA A 67 44.08 37.00 16.03
C ALA A 67 45.39 37.01 16.82
N ASP A 68 45.52 36.17 17.84
CA ASP A 68 46.81 35.70 18.31
C ASP A 68 46.66 34.36 19.07
N GLU A 69 47.59 33.46 18.75
CA GLU A 69 47.88 32.16 19.37
C GLU A 69 46.86 31.03 19.14
N MET A 70 47.05 30.29 18.03
CA MET A 70 46.47 28.96 17.84
C MET A 70 47.24 27.90 18.67
N PRO A 71 46.62 27.27 19.69
CA PRO A 71 47.19 26.10 20.34
C PRO A 71 47.04 24.90 19.42
N GLN A 72 48.11 24.12 19.31
CA GLN A 72 48.17 22.84 18.60
C GLN A 72 46.98 21.93 18.92
N GLU A 73 46.38 21.43 17.84
CA GLU A 73 45.28 20.49 17.73
C GLU A 73 45.59 19.15 18.44
N LYS A 74 45.40 19.10 19.76
CA LYS A 74 45.40 17.87 20.55
C LYS A 74 43.98 17.31 20.65
N GLY A 75 43.71 16.33 19.79
CA GLY A 75 42.69 15.30 20.00
C GLY A 75 41.25 15.80 20.12
N SER A 76 40.60 16.06 18.98
CA SER A 76 39.15 16.21 18.89
C SER A 76 38.47 14.94 19.45
N ALA A 77 38.14 14.99 20.74
CA ALA A 77 37.31 14.00 21.38
C ALA A 77 35.97 14.00 20.65
N ARG A 78 35.71 12.97 19.83
CA ARG A 78 34.42 12.78 19.16
C ARG A 78 33.35 12.76 20.23
N TYR A 79 32.62 13.86 20.38
CA TYR A 79 31.42 13.90 21.21
C TYR A 79 30.53 12.71 20.80
N PRO A 80 30.01 11.93 21.76
CA PRO A 80 29.17 10.80 21.46
C PRO A 80 27.97 11.31 20.64
N ILE A 81 27.93 10.94 19.35
CA ILE A 81 26.85 11.33 18.44
C ILE A 81 25.53 11.00 19.14
N SER A 82 24.74 12.03 19.39
CA SER A 82 23.49 11.89 20.12
C SER A 82 22.58 10.91 19.37
N ILE A 83 21.78 10.14 20.12
CA ILE A 83 20.80 9.21 19.52
C ILE A 83 19.85 9.96 18.57
N VAL A 84 19.57 11.23 18.89
CA VAL A 84 18.74 12.14 18.09
C VAL A 84 19.32 12.35 16.70
N ASP A 85 20.62 12.64 16.58
CA ASP A 85 21.29 12.85 15.28
C ASP A 85 21.28 11.58 14.43
N LYS A 86 21.48 10.42 15.07
CA LYS A 86 21.41 9.11 14.39
C LYS A 86 20.01 8.84 13.83
N VAL A 87 18.96 9.13 14.60
CA VAL A 87 17.56 8.98 14.19
C VAL A 87 17.21 9.94 13.05
N ALA A 88 17.58 11.22 13.16
CA ALA A 88 17.38 12.21 12.11
C ALA A 88 18.06 11.80 10.80
N GLY A 89 19.30 11.30 10.87
CA GLY A 89 20.01 10.76 9.71
C GLY A 89 19.32 9.54 9.07
N ARG A 90 18.76 8.62 9.86
CA ARG A 90 17.98 7.47 9.36
C ARG A 90 16.71 7.93 8.65
N LYS A 91 15.96 8.86 9.25
CA LYS A 91 14.76 9.48 8.66
C LYS A 91 15.08 10.13 7.31
N LYS A 92 16.13 10.95 7.25
CA LYS A 92 16.58 11.62 6.02
C LYS A 92 16.92 10.63 4.90
N ARG A 93 17.72 9.60 5.20
CA ARG A 93 18.10 8.57 4.20
C ARG A 93 16.91 7.78 3.68
N LEU A 94 15.96 7.40 4.54
CA LEU A 94 14.77 6.70 4.10
C LEU A 94 13.88 7.58 3.20
N LYS A 95 13.70 8.85 3.58
CA LYS A 95 12.94 9.83 2.78
C LYS A 95 13.53 9.98 1.37
N ILE A 96 14.85 10.15 1.28
CA ILE A 96 15.56 10.23 0.00
C ILE A 96 15.40 8.93 -0.78
N GLY A 97 15.49 7.77 -0.11
CA GLY A 97 15.26 6.47 -0.73
C GLY A 97 13.89 6.36 -1.41
N TYR A 98 12.81 6.73 -0.70
CA TYR A 98 11.47 6.75 -1.29
C TYR A 98 11.34 7.77 -2.43
N GLN A 99 11.96 8.95 -2.31
CA GLN A 99 11.98 9.95 -3.39
C GLN A 99 12.64 9.42 -4.65
N VAL A 100 13.80 8.77 -4.53
CA VAL A 100 14.50 8.17 -5.67
C VAL A 100 13.64 7.06 -6.29
N SER A 101 13.08 6.16 -5.48
CA SER A 101 12.17 5.12 -5.98
C SER A 101 10.94 5.68 -6.69
N PHE A 102 10.35 6.75 -6.15
CA PHE A 102 9.21 7.46 -6.76
C PHE A 102 9.56 8.00 -8.15
N VAL A 103 10.67 8.74 -8.26
CA VAL A 103 11.11 9.31 -9.54
C VAL A 103 11.43 8.22 -10.55
N LEU A 104 12.10 7.15 -10.13
CA LEU A 104 12.43 6.02 -11.01
C LEU A 104 11.18 5.33 -11.58
N TYR A 105 10.17 5.06 -10.75
CA TYR A 105 8.91 4.48 -11.24
C TYR A 105 8.08 5.45 -12.08
N MET A 106 8.15 6.77 -11.82
CA MET A 106 7.56 7.77 -12.72
C MET A 106 8.22 7.73 -14.10
N ILE A 107 9.55 7.74 -14.15
CA ILE A 107 10.30 7.64 -15.41
C ILE A 107 9.94 6.36 -16.15
N ASP A 108 9.92 5.21 -15.45
CA ASP A 108 9.53 3.92 -16.04
C ASP A 108 8.11 3.95 -16.61
N SER A 109 7.16 4.58 -15.92
CA SER A 109 5.78 4.76 -16.39
C SER A 109 5.71 5.63 -17.65
N VAL A 110 6.46 6.74 -17.68
CA VAL A 110 6.51 7.64 -18.85
C VAL A 110 7.17 6.94 -20.03
N LEU A 111 8.28 6.26 -19.83
CA LEU A 111 8.95 5.48 -20.88
C LEU A 111 8.04 4.38 -21.43
N TYR A 112 7.28 3.71 -20.56
CA TYR A 112 6.31 2.70 -20.98
C TYR A 112 5.20 3.31 -21.85
N LEU A 113 4.66 4.48 -21.50
CA LEU A 113 3.69 5.20 -22.33
C LEU A 113 4.28 5.65 -23.67
N LEU A 114 5.48 6.21 -23.66
CA LEU A 114 6.14 6.68 -24.89
C LEU A 114 6.40 5.52 -25.86
N ARG A 115 6.73 4.33 -25.35
CA ARG A 115 7.02 3.15 -26.19
C ARG A 115 5.77 2.43 -26.70
N ARG A 116 4.74 2.28 -25.86
CA ARG A 116 3.53 1.52 -26.19
C ARG A 116 2.36 2.40 -26.67
N GLY A 117 2.51 3.72 -26.60
CA GLY A 117 1.46 4.68 -26.91
C GLY A 117 0.37 4.74 -25.83
N PHE A 118 -0.60 5.63 -26.05
CA PHE A 118 -1.77 5.82 -25.20
C PHE A 118 -2.91 4.86 -25.56
N GLN A 119 -2.70 3.57 -25.31
CA GLN A 119 -3.70 2.53 -25.49
C GLN A 119 -4.35 2.16 -24.16
N SER A 120 -5.59 1.66 -24.17
CA SER A 120 -6.27 1.23 -22.93
C SER A 120 -5.46 0.18 -22.15
N GLN A 121 -4.79 -0.73 -22.85
CA GLN A 121 -3.91 -1.73 -22.26
C GLN A 121 -2.69 -1.12 -21.55
N SER A 122 -2.07 -0.09 -22.14
CA SER A 122 -0.88 0.54 -21.55
C SER A 122 -1.25 1.37 -20.33
N LEU A 123 -2.36 2.12 -20.40
CA LEU A 123 -2.90 2.86 -19.27
C LEU A 123 -3.25 1.95 -18.09
N PHE A 124 -3.95 0.84 -18.35
CA PHE A 124 -4.25 -0.14 -17.30
C PHE A 124 -2.97 -0.79 -16.76
N TYR A 125 -1.96 -1.05 -17.59
CA TYR A 125 -0.70 -1.61 -17.12
C TYR A 125 -0.02 -0.71 -16.09
N ILE A 126 -0.09 0.60 -16.27
CA ILE A 126 0.56 1.60 -15.42
C ILE A 126 -0.26 1.93 -14.17
N PHE A 127 -1.57 2.17 -14.32
CA PHE A 127 -2.46 2.62 -13.23
C PHE A 127 -3.18 1.48 -12.50
N GLY A 128 -3.40 0.34 -13.15
CA GLY A 128 -4.07 -0.83 -12.60
C GLY A 128 -3.20 -1.67 -11.66
N GLY A 129 -2.53 -1.02 -10.70
CA GLY A 129 -1.59 -1.66 -9.77
C GLY A 129 -0.14 -1.71 -10.26
N GLY A 130 0.19 -1.01 -11.35
CA GLY A 130 1.50 -1.01 -11.97
C GLY A 130 2.46 0.07 -11.45
N THR A 131 3.35 0.51 -12.33
CA THR A 131 4.48 1.39 -12.01
C THR A 131 4.04 2.75 -11.47
N ALA A 132 3.01 3.39 -12.04
CA ALA A 132 2.52 4.68 -11.53
C ALA A 132 1.80 4.50 -10.19
N THR A 133 1.09 3.40 -9.99
CA THR A 133 0.47 3.08 -8.70
C THR A 133 1.53 3.00 -7.60
N ILE A 134 2.59 2.24 -7.84
CA ILE A 134 3.70 2.09 -6.88
C ILE A 134 4.42 3.41 -6.65
N SER A 135 4.63 4.19 -7.71
CA SER A 135 5.15 5.55 -7.60
C SER A 135 4.31 6.38 -6.62
N ILE A 136 2.99 6.46 -6.81
CA ILE A 136 2.11 7.25 -5.93
C ILE A 136 2.10 6.70 -4.50
N LEU A 137 2.18 5.38 -4.30
CA LEU A 137 2.36 4.80 -2.96
C LEU A 137 3.67 5.24 -2.30
N LEU A 138 4.77 5.28 -3.04
CA LEU A 138 6.05 5.79 -2.55
C LEU A 138 5.95 7.28 -2.20
N TYR A 139 5.21 8.07 -2.97
CA TYR A 139 4.93 9.47 -2.63
C TYR A 139 4.18 9.62 -1.29
N ILE A 140 3.17 8.79 -1.07
CA ILE A 140 2.46 8.72 0.23
C ILE A 140 3.43 8.36 1.37
N LEU A 141 4.34 7.41 1.13
CA LEU A 141 5.34 6.98 2.12
C LEU A 141 6.38 8.07 2.43
N ILE A 142 6.73 8.95 1.48
CA ILE A 142 7.55 10.15 1.73
C ILE A 142 6.84 11.05 2.75
N GLY A 143 5.53 11.27 2.57
CA GLY A 143 4.70 12.03 3.50
C GLY A 143 4.65 11.38 4.88
N ALA A 144 4.48 10.06 4.93
CA ALA A 144 4.46 9.29 6.17
C ALA A 144 5.79 9.39 6.94
N ALA A 145 6.91 9.21 6.24
CA ALA A 145 8.25 9.31 6.81
C ALA A 145 8.56 10.72 7.35
N SER A 146 8.11 11.76 6.63
CA SER A 146 8.33 13.16 7.03
C SER A 146 7.56 13.55 8.29
N ASN A 147 6.44 12.88 8.56
CA ASN A 147 5.56 13.17 9.70
C ASN A 147 5.63 12.11 10.81
N ASP A 148 6.64 11.24 10.79
CA ASP A 148 6.82 10.15 11.76
C ASP A 148 5.63 9.19 11.90
N ARG A 149 4.90 8.96 10.80
CA ARG A 149 3.69 8.13 10.78
C ARG A 149 3.93 6.69 10.34
N LEU A 150 5.17 6.30 10.02
CA LEU A 150 5.49 4.97 9.46
C LEU A 150 5.13 3.80 10.40
N SER A 151 5.03 4.04 11.70
CA SER A 151 4.62 3.02 12.69
C SER A 151 3.14 2.64 12.61
N SER A 152 2.31 3.45 11.95
CA SER A 152 0.89 3.14 11.77
C SER A 152 0.71 1.92 10.86
N GLU A 153 -0.28 1.09 11.21
CA GLU A 153 -0.68 -0.11 10.49
C GLU A 153 -0.89 0.13 9.00
N THR A 154 -1.46 1.29 8.63
CA THR A 154 -1.65 1.72 7.24
C THR A 154 -0.33 1.73 6.46
N TYR A 155 0.71 2.40 6.96
CA TYR A 155 1.96 2.54 6.21
C TYR A 155 2.84 1.30 6.28
N LYS A 156 2.71 0.49 7.34
CA LYS A 156 3.30 -0.86 7.38
C LYS A 156 2.71 -1.73 6.26
N ARG A 157 1.38 -1.73 6.09
CA ARG A 157 0.71 -2.42 4.97
C ARG A 157 1.17 -1.88 3.62
N LEU A 158 1.21 -0.56 3.42
CA LEU A 158 1.67 0.02 2.15
C LEU A 158 3.12 -0.33 1.82
N ASN A 159 4.03 -0.32 2.80
CA ASN A 159 5.41 -0.79 2.59
C ASN A 159 5.43 -2.27 2.19
N LEU A 160 4.69 -3.12 2.89
CA LEU A 160 4.60 -4.55 2.56
C LEU A 160 4.08 -4.77 1.13
N THR A 161 3.12 -3.98 0.69
CA THR A 161 2.60 -4.00 -0.68
C THR A 161 3.67 -3.65 -1.71
N VAL A 162 4.48 -2.62 -1.46
CA VAL A 162 5.61 -2.25 -2.33
C VAL A 162 6.69 -3.35 -2.34
N ILE A 163 6.96 -4.00 -1.19
CA ILE A 163 7.88 -5.15 -1.09
C ILE A 163 7.39 -6.29 -1.98
N ILE A 164 6.14 -6.73 -1.80
CA ILE A 164 5.56 -7.85 -2.55
C ILE A 164 5.59 -7.55 -4.05
N PHE A 165 5.12 -6.37 -4.45
CA PHE A 165 5.15 -5.96 -5.85
C PHE A 165 6.56 -6.01 -6.43
N SER A 166 7.54 -5.42 -5.73
CA SER A 166 8.91 -5.35 -6.22
C SER A 166 9.55 -6.74 -6.33
N VAL A 167 9.30 -7.63 -5.37
CA VAL A 167 9.75 -9.03 -5.43
C VAL A 167 9.16 -9.76 -6.64
N LEU A 168 7.88 -9.55 -6.94
CA LEU A 168 7.22 -10.18 -8.09
C LEU A 168 7.68 -9.58 -9.43
N GLN A 169 8.10 -8.32 -9.44
CA GLN A 169 8.55 -7.63 -10.65
C GLN A 169 10.00 -7.95 -11.03
N LEU A 170 10.89 -8.16 -10.06
CA LEU A 170 12.31 -8.46 -10.29
C LEU A 170 12.59 -9.66 -11.21
N PRO A 171 11.92 -10.83 -11.06
CA PRO A 171 12.18 -11.99 -11.90
C PRO A 171 11.56 -11.86 -13.29
N MET A 172 10.76 -10.84 -13.58
CA MET A 172 10.10 -10.74 -14.89
C MET A 172 11.13 -10.76 -16.03
N PRO A 173 11.01 -11.72 -16.96
CA PRO A 173 11.83 -11.77 -18.14
C PRO A 173 11.38 -10.65 -19.06
N MET A 174 12.34 -9.91 -19.59
CA MET A 174 12.10 -8.81 -20.51
C MET A 174 12.52 -9.24 -21.90
N TYR A 175 11.67 -8.92 -22.89
CA TYR A 175 11.86 -9.32 -24.29
C TYR A 175 13.18 -8.79 -24.86
N HIS A 176 13.65 -7.64 -24.36
CA HIS A 176 14.93 -7.05 -24.73
C HIS A 176 15.78 -6.72 -23.49
N TRP A 177 17.10 -6.97 -23.57
CA TRP A 177 18.06 -6.71 -22.49
C TRP A 177 18.07 -5.25 -22.04
N THR A 178 17.96 -4.32 -22.99
CA THR A 178 17.89 -2.87 -22.75
C THR A 178 16.60 -2.46 -22.03
N GLU A 179 15.49 -3.17 -22.28
CA GLU A 179 14.23 -2.96 -21.58
C GLU A 179 14.30 -3.50 -20.15
N GLY A 180 15.01 -4.62 -19.95
CA GLY A 180 15.06 -5.32 -18.68
C GLY A 180 15.81 -4.61 -17.55
N VAL A 181 16.89 -3.89 -17.85
CA VAL A 181 17.63 -3.20 -16.79
C VAL A 181 16.83 -2.01 -16.26
N VAL A 182 16.20 -1.24 -17.15
CA VAL A 182 15.47 -0.01 -16.81
C VAL A 182 14.28 -0.29 -15.88
N SER A 183 13.58 -1.41 -16.05
CA SER A 183 12.45 -1.76 -15.18
C SER A 183 12.86 -2.42 -13.85
N LYS A 184 14.02 -3.08 -13.81
CA LYS A 184 14.50 -3.81 -12.62
C LYS A 184 15.12 -2.88 -11.59
N VAL A 185 15.77 -1.81 -12.04
CA VAL A 185 16.39 -0.81 -11.14
C VAL A 185 15.34 -0.15 -10.22
N PRO A 186 14.20 0.39 -10.71
CA PRO A 186 13.13 0.92 -9.85
C PRO A 186 12.63 -0.11 -8.83
N ALA A 187 12.39 -1.36 -9.28
CA ALA A 187 11.93 -2.44 -8.41
C ALA A 187 12.93 -2.78 -7.31
N PHE A 188 14.21 -2.91 -7.64
CA PHE A 188 15.26 -3.20 -6.67
C PHE A 188 15.40 -2.09 -5.64
N VAL A 189 15.49 -0.83 -6.10
CA VAL A 189 15.64 0.33 -5.21
C VAL A 189 14.42 0.48 -4.30
N ALA A 190 13.22 0.31 -4.84
CA ALA A 190 11.98 0.34 -4.06
C ALA A 190 11.88 -0.81 -3.06
N LEU A 191 12.30 -2.02 -3.42
CA LEU A 191 12.34 -3.16 -2.52
C LEU A 191 13.20 -2.85 -1.29
N VAL A 192 14.45 -2.41 -1.50
CA VAL A 192 15.38 -2.09 -0.41
C VAL A 192 14.80 -1.00 0.51
N ASN A 193 14.22 0.05 -0.06
CA ASN A 193 13.67 1.16 0.72
C ASN A 193 12.36 0.80 1.43
N ALA A 194 11.49 0.01 0.81
CA ALA A 194 10.25 -0.45 1.42
C ALA A 194 10.52 -1.46 2.55
N VAL A 195 11.51 -2.36 2.40
CA VAL A 195 11.97 -3.23 3.51
C VAL A 195 12.46 -2.38 4.67
N LYS A 196 13.35 -1.42 4.43
CA LYS A 196 13.82 -0.48 5.48
C LYS A 196 12.65 0.25 6.14
N GLY A 197 11.71 0.74 5.34
CA GLY A 197 10.52 1.43 5.79
C GLY A 197 9.63 0.59 6.69
N TYR A 198 9.35 -0.65 6.29
CA TYR A 198 8.62 -1.62 7.09
C TYR A 198 9.34 -1.92 8.41
N CYS A 199 10.65 -2.18 8.35
CA CYS A 199 11.45 -2.41 9.55
C CYS A 199 11.41 -1.23 10.52
N PHE A 200 11.54 0.01 10.03
CA PHE A 200 11.41 1.21 10.88
C PHE A 200 9.99 1.40 11.43
N GLY A 201 8.96 1.03 10.67
CA GLY A 201 7.58 1.05 11.14
C GLY A 201 7.32 0.06 12.28
N VAL A 202 7.93 -1.13 12.24
CA VAL A 202 7.73 -2.16 13.28
C VAL A 202 8.60 -1.90 14.51
N VAL A 203 9.89 -1.66 14.29
CA VAL A 203 10.90 -1.62 15.37
C VAL A 203 11.02 -0.23 15.98
N GLY A 204 10.62 0.82 15.26
CA GLY A 204 10.91 2.19 15.61
C GLY A 204 12.26 2.66 15.04
N TRP A 205 12.49 3.98 15.08
CA TRP A 205 13.68 4.58 14.49
C TRP A 205 14.97 4.34 15.28
N ASP A 206 14.84 4.17 16.59
CA ASP A 206 15.91 3.86 17.53
C ASP A 206 16.40 2.42 17.41
N LYS A 207 15.56 1.52 16.86
CA LYS A 207 15.75 0.06 16.82
C LYS A 207 15.71 -0.59 18.21
N SER A 208 14.94 -0.05 19.14
CA SER A 208 14.88 -0.56 20.51
C SER A 208 14.20 -1.92 20.64
N ARG A 209 13.42 -2.35 19.64
CA ARG A 209 12.68 -3.62 19.66
C ARG A 209 13.47 -4.77 19.01
N ASN A 210 13.25 -5.99 19.48
CA ASN A 210 13.88 -7.19 18.91
C ASN A 210 13.34 -7.51 17.50
N MET A 211 14.15 -8.14 16.67
CA MET A 211 13.77 -8.53 15.31
C MET A 211 12.66 -9.60 15.26
N SER A 212 12.51 -10.39 16.33
CA SER A 212 11.42 -11.36 16.49
C SER A 212 10.02 -10.73 16.41
N PHE A 213 9.89 -9.44 16.77
CA PHE A 213 8.63 -8.71 16.65
C PHE A 213 8.16 -8.52 15.20
N MET A 214 9.03 -8.61 14.19
CA MET A 214 8.62 -8.45 12.79
C MET A 214 7.73 -9.61 12.31
N LEU A 215 8.06 -10.85 12.68
CA LEU A 215 7.26 -12.00 12.30
C LEU A 215 5.89 -11.99 13.00
N THR A 216 5.87 -11.60 14.28
CA THR A 216 4.64 -11.43 15.04
C THR A 216 3.77 -10.33 14.44
N ASP A 217 4.32 -9.15 14.14
CA ASP A 217 3.59 -8.04 13.51
C ASP A 217 3.01 -8.44 12.14
N LEU A 218 3.76 -9.19 11.34
CA LEU A 218 3.28 -9.70 10.06
C LEU A 218 2.10 -10.67 10.25
N LYS A 219 2.23 -11.63 11.17
CA LYS A 219 1.17 -12.60 11.50
C LYS A 219 -0.09 -11.88 11.98
N ASP A 220 0.06 -10.95 12.92
CA ASP A 220 -1.04 -10.19 13.50
C ASP A 220 -1.69 -9.28 12.45
N GLY A 221 -0.89 -8.65 11.60
CA GLY A 221 -1.39 -7.84 10.48
C GLY A 221 -2.19 -8.65 9.46
N ILE A 222 -1.78 -9.90 9.18
CA ILE A 222 -2.54 -10.83 8.34
C ILE A 222 -3.86 -11.21 9.02
N MET A 223 -3.82 -11.62 10.30
CA MET A 223 -5.02 -12.00 11.04
C MET A 223 -6.01 -10.85 11.14
N ALA A 224 -5.54 -9.66 11.47
CA ALA A 224 -6.35 -8.43 11.50
C ALA A 224 -6.94 -8.11 10.12
N SER A 225 -6.20 -8.37 9.04
CA SER A 225 -6.71 -8.16 7.68
C SER A 225 -7.82 -9.13 7.30
N VAL A 226 -7.70 -10.40 7.72
CA VAL A 226 -8.75 -11.41 7.52
C VAL A 226 -9.98 -11.09 8.36
N GLN A 227 -9.81 -10.80 9.64
CA GLN A 227 -10.92 -10.43 10.54
C GLN A 227 -11.62 -9.16 10.08
N GLY A 228 -10.86 -8.13 9.71
CA GLY A 228 -11.40 -6.88 9.20
C GLY A 228 -12.14 -7.05 7.87
N SER A 229 -11.80 -8.05 7.06
CA SER A 229 -12.53 -8.34 5.80
C SER A 229 -13.92 -8.93 6.04
N ILE A 230 -14.16 -9.57 7.19
CA ILE A 230 -15.44 -10.18 7.55
C ILE A 230 -16.42 -9.14 8.14
N ALA A 231 -15.90 -8.09 8.78
CA ALA A 231 -16.72 -7.04 9.37
C ALA A 231 -17.40 -6.18 8.28
N LEU A 232 -18.73 -6.23 8.24
CA LEU A 232 -19.57 -5.43 7.37
C LEU A 232 -20.01 -4.16 8.09
N LYS A 233 -19.56 -2.98 7.62
CA LYS A 233 -20.11 -1.68 8.02
C LYS A 233 -20.66 -0.97 6.80
N GLN A 234 -21.76 -0.25 6.98
CA GLN A 234 -22.43 0.45 5.88
C GLN A 234 -21.52 1.51 5.23
N GLU A 235 -20.71 2.20 6.03
CA GLU A 235 -19.76 3.24 5.57
C GLU A 235 -18.65 2.69 4.67
N SER A 236 -18.33 1.38 4.76
CA SER A 236 -17.25 0.75 4.02
C SER A 236 -17.72 -0.20 2.91
N ILE A 237 -19.03 -0.28 2.66
CA ILE A 237 -19.61 -1.28 1.74
C ILE A 237 -19.09 -1.15 0.31
N GLY A 238 -18.90 0.06 -0.21
CA GLY A 238 -18.37 0.26 -1.56
C GLY A 238 -16.91 -0.20 -1.69
N TYR A 239 -16.10 0.00 -0.65
CA TYR A 239 -14.73 -0.51 -0.63
C TYR A 239 -14.68 -2.03 -0.51
N LEU A 240 -15.62 -2.62 0.22
CA LEU A 240 -15.77 -4.07 0.31
C LEU A 240 -16.17 -4.67 -1.05
N ILE A 241 -17.15 -4.08 -1.75
CA ILE A 241 -17.55 -4.52 -3.10
C ILE A 241 -16.34 -4.46 -4.05
N GLY A 242 -15.59 -3.36 -4.04
CA GLY A 242 -14.38 -3.24 -4.87
C GLY A 242 -13.28 -4.23 -4.48
N THR A 243 -13.11 -4.54 -3.18
CA THR A 243 -12.19 -5.58 -2.71
C THR A 243 -12.62 -6.96 -3.20
N ALA A 244 -13.90 -7.30 -3.06
CA ALA A 244 -14.47 -8.56 -3.52
C ALA A 244 -14.31 -8.72 -5.04
N PHE A 245 -14.57 -7.67 -5.80
CA PHE A 245 -14.36 -7.63 -7.25
C PHE A 245 -12.91 -7.95 -7.63
N ILE A 246 -11.92 -7.31 -6.99
CA ILE A 246 -10.50 -7.60 -7.23
C ILE A 246 -10.15 -9.03 -6.80
N CYS A 247 -10.71 -9.53 -5.70
CA CYS A 247 -10.50 -10.91 -5.25
C CYS A 247 -11.01 -11.93 -6.26
N VAL A 248 -12.21 -11.72 -6.83
CA VAL A 248 -12.75 -12.59 -7.89
C VAL A 248 -11.84 -12.57 -9.12
N MET A 249 -11.43 -11.38 -9.57
CA MET A 249 -10.47 -11.25 -10.68
C MET A 249 -9.14 -11.95 -10.40
N THR A 250 -8.66 -11.87 -9.16
CA THR A 250 -7.46 -12.55 -8.71
C THR A 250 -7.64 -14.06 -8.76
N ALA A 251 -8.78 -14.60 -8.27
CA ALA A 251 -9.09 -16.02 -8.33
C ALA A 251 -9.10 -16.54 -9.78
N VAL A 252 -9.73 -15.81 -10.70
CA VAL A 252 -9.73 -16.16 -12.14
C VAL A 252 -8.29 -16.19 -12.68
N LYS A 253 -7.46 -15.21 -12.34
CA LYS A 253 -6.04 -15.18 -12.77
C LYS A 253 -5.19 -16.26 -12.12
N VAL A 254 -5.48 -16.66 -10.89
CA VAL A 254 -4.82 -17.81 -10.25
C VAL A 254 -5.18 -19.10 -10.98
N LEU A 255 -6.44 -19.30 -11.37
CA LEU A 255 -6.85 -20.46 -12.17
C LEU A 255 -6.12 -20.49 -13.53
N ASP A 256 -6.02 -19.34 -14.21
CA ASP A 256 -5.22 -19.22 -15.45
C ASP A 256 -3.74 -19.57 -15.21
N PHE A 257 -3.18 -19.10 -14.10
CA PHE A 257 -1.80 -19.39 -13.72
C PHE A 257 -1.57 -20.89 -13.45
N VAL A 258 -2.48 -21.54 -12.71
CA VAL A 258 -2.40 -22.99 -12.43
C VAL A 258 -2.51 -23.79 -13.73
N LYS A 259 -3.39 -23.41 -14.65
CA LYS A 259 -3.49 -24.05 -15.97
C LYS A 259 -2.17 -23.99 -16.73
N VAL A 260 -1.54 -22.81 -16.82
CA VAL A 260 -0.23 -22.65 -17.49
C VAL A 260 0.84 -23.47 -16.79
N PHE A 261 0.82 -23.52 -15.45
CA PHE A 261 1.79 -24.28 -14.66
C PHE A 261 1.65 -25.81 -14.82
N MET A 262 0.44 -26.32 -15.06
CA MET A 262 0.17 -27.76 -15.20
C MET A 262 0.35 -28.28 -16.64
N VAL A 263 0.49 -27.41 -17.65
CA VAL A 263 0.81 -27.86 -19.02
C VAL A 263 2.20 -28.51 -19.00
N PRO A 264 2.34 -29.78 -19.41
CA PRO A 264 3.64 -30.45 -19.45
C PRO A 264 4.63 -29.61 -20.24
N CYS A 265 5.80 -29.32 -19.64
CA CYS A 265 6.87 -28.60 -20.31
C CYS A 265 7.41 -29.43 -21.49
N GLY A 266 6.79 -29.32 -22.65
CA GLY A 266 7.51 -29.52 -23.91
C GLY A 266 8.64 -28.50 -23.98
N GLU A 267 9.84 -28.96 -24.35
CA GLU A 267 11.09 -28.19 -24.34
C GLU A 267 10.92 -26.78 -24.93
N GLY A 268 10.87 -25.75 -24.07
CA GLY A 268 10.71 -24.38 -24.54
C GLY A 268 10.82 -23.32 -23.44
N THR A 269 11.70 -22.34 -23.63
CA THR A 269 11.87 -21.12 -22.83
C THR A 269 10.61 -20.24 -22.76
N SER A 270 9.65 -20.46 -23.65
CA SER A 270 8.35 -19.76 -23.71
C SER A 270 7.52 -19.92 -22.42
N ASN A 271 7.62 -21.08 -21.74
CA ASN A 271 6.77 -21.34 -20.57
C ASN A 271 7.13 -20.45 -19.36
N THR A 272 8.43 -20.21 -19.12
CA THR A 272 8.88 -19.37 -17.99
C THR A 272 8.41 -17.92 -18.12
N TYR A 273 8.43 -17.34 -19.33
CA TYR A 273 7.91 -16.00 -19.59
C TYR A 273 6.41 -15.90 -19.30
N MET A 274 5.64 -16.88 -19.77
CA MET A 274 4.20 -16.91 -19.52
C MET A 274 3.88 -16.99 -18.03
N ILE A 275 4.55 -17.86 -17.28
CA ILE A 275 4.39 -18.01 -15.83
C ILE A 275 4.69 -16.68 -15.12
N LEU A 276 5.82 -16.04 -15.44
CA LEU A 276 6.23 -14.80 -14.78
C LEU A 276 5.33 -13.62 -15.16
N SER A 277 4.85 -13.55 -16.41
CA SER A 277 3.89 -12.54 -16.87
C SER A 277 2.55 -12.62 -16.10
N LYS A 278 2.03 -13.84 -15.90
CA LYS A 278 0.83 -14.08 -15.10
C LYS A 278 1.06 -13.75 -13.62
N LEU A 279 2.24 -14.09 -13.08
CA LEU A 279 2.61 -13.79 -11.70
C LEU A 279 2.66 -12.27 -11.42
N SER A 280 3.23 -11.46 -12.32
CA SER A 280 3.20 -10.00 -12.18
C SER A 280 1.78 -9.44 -12.30
N SER A 281 0.94 -10.02 -13.17
CA SER A 281 -0.48 -9.66 -13.21
C SER A 281 -1.17 -9.90 -11.85
N LEU A 282 -0.84 -10.99 -11.15
CA LEU A 282 -1.34 -11.24 -9.79
C LEU A 282 -0.78 -10.22 -8.79
N GLY A 283 0.49 -9.85 -8.91
CA GLY A 283 1.12 -8.81 -8.09
C GLY A 283 0.38 -7.47 -8.18
N ARG A 284 0.03 -7.03 -9.39
CA ARG A 284 -0.73 -5.79 -9.63
C ARG A 284 -2.12 -5.82 -9.00
N LEU A 285 -2.84 -6.94 -9.14
CA LEU A 285 -4.12 -7.13 -8.48
C LEU A 285 -3.98 -7.14 -6.95
N GLY A 286 -2.91 -7.74 -6.43
CA GLY A 286 -2.58 -7.71 -5.00
C GLY A 286 -2.35 -6.29 -4.47
N VAL A 287 -1.68 -5.42 -5.25
CA VAL A 287 -1.51 -4.00 -4.91
C VAL A 287 -2.86 -3.30 -4.82
N MET A 288 -3.72 -3.46 -5.84
CA MET A 288 -5.05 -2.85 -5.84
C MET A 288 -5.91 -3.36 -4.66
N ALA A 289 -5.89 -4.66 -4.39
CA ALA A 289 -6.60 -5.26 -3.26
C ALA A 289 -6.13 -4.69 -1.92
N SER A 290 -4.81 -4.53 -1.74
CA SER A 290 -4.25 -3.94 -0.53
C SER A 290 -4.66 -2.49 -0.32
N ILE A 291 -4.69 -1.69 -1.39
CA ILE A 291 -5.14 -0.29 -1.31
C ILE A 291 -6.63 -0.24 -0.97
N MET A 292 -7.46 -1.04 -1.64
CA MET A 292 -8.90 -1.10 -1.37
C MET A 292 -9.22 -1.55 0.05
N TYR A 293 -8.51 -2.56 0.55
CA TYR A 293 -8.63 -2.98 1.94
C TYR A 293 -8.20 -1.86 2.91
N THR A 294 -7.13 -1.14 2.58
CA THR A 294 -6.67 0.00 3.39
C THR A 294 -7.70 1.12 3.44
N LEU A 295 -8.39 1.41 2.32
CA LEU A 295 -9.49 2.36 2.26
C LEU A 295 -10.72 1.85 3.04
N LYS A 296 -11.03 0.56 2.96
CA LYS A 296 -12.07 -0.08 3.77
C LYS A 296 -11.81 0.11 5.26
N ASP A 297 -10.62 -0.24 5.74
CA ASP A 297 -10.23 -0.10 7.15
C ASP A 297 -10.26 1.37 7.61
N ALA A 298 -9.89 2.31 6.74
CA ALA A 298 -10.01 3.74 7.02
C ALA A 298 -11.46 4.20 7.12
N ALA A 299 -12.34 3.70 6.24
CA ALA A 299 -13.77 3.95 6.29
C ALA A 299 -14.38 3.39 7.57
N ASP A 300 -14.05 2.15 7.95
CA ASP A 300 -14.54 1.50 9.17
C ASP A 300 -14.16 2.25 10.46
N ARG A 301 -13.10 3.06 10.41
CA ARG A 301 -12.59 3.88 11.52
C ARG A 301 -12.95 5.37 11.38
N ASN A 302 -13.76 5.76 10.38
CA ASN A 302 -14.14 7.15 10.09
C ASN A 302 -12.95 8.10 9.84
N ARG A 303 -11.91 7.61 9.15
CA ARG A 303 -10.65 8.35 8.88
C ARG A 303 -10.47 8.76 7.43
N LEU A 304 -11.48 8.63 6.56
CA LEU A 304 -11.37 8.88 5.12
C LEU A 304 -10.96 10.33 4.75
N SER A 305 -11.19 11.31 5.63
CA SER A 305 -10.75 12.70 5.43
C SER A 305 -9.23 12.90 5.56
N GLY A 306 -8.49 11.88 6.01
CA GLY A 306 -7.04 11.94 6.05
C GLY A 306 -6.44 12.09 4.65
N THR A 307 -5.45 12.97 4.51
CA THR A 307 -4.76 13.27 3.23
C THR A 307 -4.30 12.02 2.47
N THR A 308 -3.77 11.03 3.19
CA THR A 308 -3.38 9.74 2.64
C THR A 308 -4.55 9.00 1.99
N PHE A 309 -5.70 8.97 2.63
CA PHE A 309 -6.88 8.24 2.14
C PHE A 309 -7.55 8.97 0.98
N VAL A 310 -7.51 10.30 0.96
CA VAL A 310 -7.90 11.11 -0.20
C VAL A 310 -7.01 10.76 -1.40
N GLN A 311 -5.69 10.72 -1.23
CA GLN A 311 -4.75 10.34 -2.28
C GLN A 311 -4.95 8.90 -2.78
N LEU A 312 -5.19 7.96 -1.86
CA LEU A 312 -5.50 6.56 -2.22
C LEU A 312 -6.83 6.42 -2.98
N ASN A 313 -7.84 7.24 -2.66
CA ASN A 313 -9.11 7.25 -3.40
C ASN A 313 -8.91 7.72 -4.85
N TYR A 314 -8.20 8.83 -5.08
CA TYR A 314 -7.87 9.28 -6.44
C TYR A 314 -7.03 8.26 -7.21
N LEU A 315 -6.12 7.58 -6.52
CA LEU A 315 -5.33 6.51 -7.13
C LEU A 315 -6.21 5.34 -7.56
N MET A 316 -7.14 4.89 -6.72
CA MET A 316 -8.07 3.80 -7.08
C MET A 316 -9.08 4.22 -8.15
N MET A 317 -9.48 5.49 -8.18
CA MET A 317 -10.28 6.06 -9.26
C MET A 317 -9.57 5.88 -10.60
N ALA A 318 -8.30 6.31 -10.71
CA ALA A 318 -7.53 6.14 -11.94
C ALA A 318 -7.32 4.65 -12.30
N ALA A 319 -7.07 3.80 -11.30
CA ALA A 319 -6.89 2.37 -11.51
C ALA A 319 -8.16 1.69 -12.05
N PHE A 320 -9.33 1.99 -11.48
CA PHE A 320 -10.59 1.42 -11.91
C PHE A 320 -11.09 2.02 -13.22
N LEU A 321 -10.84 3.30 -13.48
CA LEU A 321 -11.17 3.93 -14.76
C LEU A 321 -10.40 3.28 -15.91
N THR A 322 -9.08 3.12 -15.74
CA THR A 322 -8.24 2.46 -16.75
C THR A 322 -8.60 0.98 -16.91
N MET A 323 -8.97 0.29 -15.82
CA MET A 323 -9.50 -1.07 -15.87
C MET A 323 -10.84 -1.14 -16.64
N SER A 324 -11.74 -0.16 -16.45
CA SER A 324 -13.00 -0.08 -17.17
C SER A 324 -12.77 0.01 -18.69
N PHE A 325 -11.89 0.91 -19.13
CA PHE A 325 -11.51 1.02 -20.54
C PHE A 325 -10.83 -0.24 -21.09
N TYR A 326 -10.01 -0.92 -20.27
CA TYR A 326 -9.39 -2.17 -20.66
C TYR A 326 -10.39 -3.32 -20.85
N LEU A 327 -11.42 -3.40 -20.00
CA LEU A 327 -12.44 -4.45 -20.03
C LEU A 327 -13.57 -4.19 -21.05
N SER A 328 -13.66 -2.98 -21.59
CA SER A 328 -14.73 -2.54 -22.50
C SER A 328 -14.18 -1.88 -23.78
N PRO A 329 -13.30 -2.54 -24.56
CA PRO A 329 -12.67 -1.90 -25.72
C PRO A 329 -13.65 -1.60 -26.87
N VAL A 330 -14.74 -2.36 -27.01
CA VAL A 330 -15.70 -2.24 -28.12
C VAL A 330 -17.13 -1.91 -27.62
N GLY A 331 -17.30 -1.65 -26.33
CA GLY A 331 -18.61 -1.38 -25.73
C GLY A 331 -18.72 -1.81 -24.27
N PRO A 332 -19.82 -1.46 -23.59
CA PRO A 332 -19.99 -1.70 -22.16
C PRO A 332 -20.11 -3.19 -21.85
N THR A 333 -19.12 -3.75 -21.16
CA THR A 333 -19.22 -5.08 -20.54
C THR A 333 -19.68 -4.95 -19.08
N PRO A 334 -20.37 -5.95 -18.49
CA PRO A 334 -20.79 -5.88 -17.08
C PRO A 334 -19.62 -5.60 -16.12
N MET A 335 -18.45 -6.20 -16.38
CA MET A 335 -17.25 -5.99 -15.57
C MET A 335 -16.66 -4.59 -15.77
N GLY A 336 -16.68 -4.07 -17.00
CA GLY A 336 -16.24 -2.70 -17.28
C GLY A 336 -17.17 -1.64 -16.66
N VAL A 337 -18.49 -1.88 -16.67
CA VAL A 337 -19.48 -1.01 -16.01
C VAL A 337 -19.27 -1.02 -14.49
N LEU A 338 -19.06 -2.20 -13.89
CA LEU A 338 -18.76 -2.30 -12.46
C LEU A 338 -17.45 -1.58 -12.08
N ALA A 339 -16.38 -1.75 -12.86
CA ALA A 339 -15.14 -1.01 -12.68
C ALA A 339 -15.36 0.50 -12.81
N GLY A 340 -16.14 0.95 -13.79
CA GLY A 340 -16.53 2.36 -13.96
C GLY A 340 -17.30 2.89 -12.74
N GLY A 341 -18.26 2.13 -12.22
CA GLY A 341 -18.99 2.47 -11.01
C GLY A 341 -18.09 2.60 -9.77
N LEU A 342 -17.14 1.67 -9.59
CA LEU A 342 -16.14 1.73 -8.52
C LEU A 342 -15.19 2.93 -8.66
N SER A 343 -14.83 3.30 -9.90
CA SER A 343 -14.08 4.52 -10.20
C SER A 343 -14.85 5.77 -9.74
N THR A 344 -16.13 5.88 -10.10
CA THR A 344 -16.97 7.02 -9.68
C THR A 344 -17.15 7.05 -8.16
N PHE A 345 -17.35 5.89 -7.53
CA PHE A 345 -17.46 5.77 -6.08
C PHE A 345 -16.19 6.26 -5.36
N THR A 346 -15.01 5.82 -5.80
CA THR A 346 -13.72 6.23 -5.21
C THR A 346 -13.44 7.72 -5.47
N LEU A 347 -13.82 8.25 -6.64
CA LEU A 347 -13.77 9.68 -6.93
C LEU A 347 -14.62 10.48 -5.94
N TYR A 348 -15.89 10.10 -5.77
CA TYR A 348 -16.82 10.78 -4.88
C TYR A 348 -16.31 10.80 -3.42
N ASN A 349 -15.78 9.69 -2.93
CA ASN A 349 -15.17 9.63 -1.60
C ASN A 349 -13.89 10.47 -1.49
N GLY A 350 -13.09 10.53 -2.55
CA GLY A 350 -11.90 11.39 -2.62
C GLY A 350 -12.27 12.88 -2.54
N VAL A 351 -13.28 13.31 -3.30
CA VAL A 351 -13.76 14.70 -3.32
C VAL A 351 -14.38 15.10 -1.98
N THR A 352 -15.31 14.29 -1.45
CA THR A 352 -15.97 14.56 -0.16
C THR A 352 -14.98 14.56 1.00
N GLY A 353 -14.00 13.65 0.98
CA GLY A 353 -12.90 13.62 1.95
C GLY A 353 -12.02 14.88 1.90
N ALA A 354 -11.78 15.43 0.71
CA ALA A 354 -11.03 16.67 0.53
C ALA A 354 -11.81 17.90 1.00
N GLN A 355 -13.12 17.95 0.74
CA GLN A 355 -14.00 19.04 1.17
C GLN A 355 -14.10 19.13 2.69
N LYS A 356 -14.25 18.00 3.41
CA LYS A 356 -14.30 17.97 4.88
C LYS A 356 -13.03 18.47 5.57
N LYS A 357 -11.94 18.67 4.82
CA LYS A 357 -10.66 19.14 5.35
C LYS A 357 -10.53 20.67 5.26
N GLN A 358 -11.30 21.30 4.38
CA GLN A 358 -11.45 22.76 4.32
C GLN A 358 -12.40 23.20 5.43
#